data_AF-A0A1E7H5S8-F1
#
_entry.id   AF-A0A1E7H5S8-F1
#
_cell.length_a   1.000
_cell.length_b   1.000
_cell.length_c   1.000
_cell.angle_alpha   90.00
_cell.angle_beta   90.00
_cell.angle_gamma   90.00
#
_symmetry.space_group_name_H-M   'P 1'
#
loop_
_entity.id
_entity.type
_entity.pdbx_description
1 polymer ?
#
loop_
_entity_poly.entity_id
_entity_poly.type
_entity_poly.pdbx_seq_one_letter_code
_entity_poly.pdbx_strand_id
1 'polypeptide(L)'
;QHELIIFNISNRIKKLEKDAQVFQEILDSIQSSDGILWASPVYYMLVPANYKRFIELISEKDVEHLFKNKHTAFLTTSIHSFDHTAHNYIHGICDDWDMRFAGSFSADMYDLLKAEERKRLCCFAANFFEEIKKNTLYSKNYMPVIWRDFKYVSGESGSGAETEKKKILIVTDANDRQTNLGRMIERFKSSFSFEIEVVNLWDIDIKGGCLGCIQCGYDNQCVYKDKDYYIEFYNTKVKAADILVWAGTITDRYLSSRWKLFFDRSFYNGHQPSLKGKQIGFIISGPLSQIPNLRQIMEAYVEGQQANLCGFATDEYGDSQGIDNLLQNLAERLVQFADSSYIKPPTFLGVGGLKIFRDDIWGRLRFPFRSDYVAYKKYGVFDFPQKEHTTRMQNAIMLLLSKAPIFRREVNKRMKDEMIKPLQKVLDD
;
A
#
# COMPACT_ATOMS: atom_id res chain seq x y z
N GLN A 1 -29.43 -9.02 -24.88
CA GLN A 1 -29.18 -9.94 -23.74
C GLN A 1 -27.67 -9.96 -23.53
N HIS A 2 -27.19 -9.85 -22.29
CA HIS A 2 -25.76 -9.89 -21.97
C HIS A 2 -25.44 -11.22 -21.28
N GLU A 3 -24.30 -11.82 -21.59
CA GLU A 3 -23.78 -12.99 -20.89
C GLU A 3 -22.66 -12.54 -19.93
N LEU A 4 -22.65 -13.11 -18.72
CA LEU A 4 -21.63 -12.82 -17.70
C LEU A 4 -20.94 -14.12 -17.31
N ILE A 5 -19.64 -14.20 -17.61
CA ILE A 5 -18.76 -15.32 -17.22
C ILE A 5 -17.88 -14.84 -16.06
N ILE A 6 -17.83 -15.61 -14.96
CA ILE A 6 -17.10 -15.24 -13.75
C ILE A 6 -15.95 -16.21 -13.50
N PHE A 7 -14.73 -15.65 -13.40
CA PHE A 7 -13.53 -16.39 -12.99
C PHE A 7 -13.06 -15.97 -11.59
N ASN A 8 -13.08 -16.91 -10.65
CA ASN A 8 -12.54 -16.72 -9.30
C ASN A 8 -11.00 -16.87 -9.29
N ILE A 9 -10.30 -15.91 -9.92
CA ILE A 9 -8.85 -15.93 -10.15
C ILE A 9 -8.05 -16.20 -8.87
N SER A 10 -8.28 -15.40 -7.81
CA SER A 10 -7.48 -15.50 -6.58
C SER A 10 -7.59 -16.85 -5.88
N ASN A 11 -8.76 -17.50 -5.93
CA ASN A 11 -8.96 -18.81 -5.31
C ASN A 11 -8.29 -19.95 -6.12
N ARG A 12 -8.12 -19.74 -7.43
CA ARG A 12 -7.61 -20.75 -8.36
C ARG A 12 -6.15 -20.53 -8.75
N ILE A 13 -5.46 -19.52 -8.22
CA ILE A 13 -4.14 -19.10 -8.71
C ILE A 13 -3.13 -20.25 -8.83
N LYS A 14 -3.03 -21.11 -7.80
CA LYS A 14 -2.12 -22.27 -7.83
C LYS A 14 -2.47 -23.29 -8.92
N LYS A 15 -3.75 -23.42 -9.25
CA LYS A 15 -4.21 -24.26 -10.35
C LYS A 15 -3.83 -23.61 -11.68
N LEU A 16 -4.04 -22.30 -11.82
CA LEU A 16 -3.67 -21.54 -13.03
C LEU A 16 -2.16 -21.59 -13.32
N GLU A 17 -1.32 -21.66 -12.30
CA GLU A 17 0.13 -21.80 -12.46
C GLU A 17 0.55 -23.18 -12.99
N LYS A 18 -0.18 -24.23 -12.63
CA LYS A 18 0.22 -25.64 -12.87
C LYS A 18 -0.50 -26.29 -14.04
N ASP A 19 -1.72 -25.86 -14.30
CA ASP A 19 -2.64 -26.50 -15.24
C ASP A 19 -2.84 -25.58 -16.45
N ALA A 20 -2.08 -25.86 -17.51
CA ALA A 20 -2.09 -25.06 -18.73
C ALA A 20 -3.47 -25.05 -19.42
N GLN A 21 -4.22 -26.16 -19.34
CA GLN A 21 -5.56 -26.24 -19.94
C GLN A 21 -6.51 -25.28 -19.23
N VAL A 22 -6.47 -25.26 -17.90
CA VAL A 22 -7.34 -24.38 -17.11
C VAL A 22 -6.96 -22.91 -17.28
N PHE A 23 -5.69 -22.60 -17.48
CA PHE A 23 -5.27 -21.26 -17.84
C PHE A 23 -5.79 -20.88 -19.23
N GLN A 24 -5.69 -21.79 -20.20
CA GLN A 24 -6.18 -21.57 -21.57
C GLN A 24 -7.69 -21.29 -21.62
N GLU A 25 -8.52 -21.99 -20.82
CA GLU A 25 -9.96 -21.71 -20.73
C GLU A 25 -10.27 -20.24 -20.39
N ILE A 26 -9.43 -19.61 -19.56
CA ILE A 26 -9.57 -18.20 -19.20
C ILE A 26 -9.15 -17.31 -20.37
N LEU A 27 -8.04 -17.63 -21.03
CA LEU A 27 -7.56 -16.89 -22.20
C LEU A 27 -8.57 -16.92 -23.35
N ASP A 28 -9.16 -18.08 -23.62
CA ASP A 28 -10.18 -18.24 -24.66
C ASP A 28 -11.40 -17.36 -24.36
N SER A 29 -11.82 -17.32 -23.09
CA SER A 29 -12.94 -16.48 -22.64
C SER A 29 -12.62 -14.97 -22.71
N ILE A 30 -11.38 -14.59 -22.39
CA ILE A 30 -10.88 -13.21 -22.57
C ILE A 30 -10.94 -12.84 -24.05
N GLN A 31 -10.40 -13.70 -24.92
CA GLN A 31 -10.35 -13.48 -26.35
C GLN A 31 -11.75 -13.33 -26.97
N SER A 32 -12.71 -14.15 -26.55
CA SER A 32 -14.09 -14.11 -27.06
C SER A 32 -14.97 -13.02 -26.43
N SER A 33 -14.53 -12.38 -25.33
CA SER A 33 -15.35 -11.37 -24.63
C SER A 33 -15.39 -10.02 -25.34
N ASP A 34 -16.51 -9.29 -25.21
CA ASP A 34 -16.60 -7.89 -25.66
C ASP A 34 -16.03 -6.91 -24.61
N GLY A 35 -16.06 -7.29 -23.34
CA GLY A 35 -15.53 -6.49 -22.25
C GLY A 35 -15.19 -7.31 -21.01
N ILE A 36 -14.31 -6.76 -20.19
CA ILE A 36 -13.72 -7.40 -19.01
C ILE A 36 -14.01 -6.53 -17.79
N LEU A 37 -14.69 -7.10 -16.79
CA LEU A 37 -14.87 -6.44 -15.50
C LEU A 37 -13.89 -7.04 -14.50
N TRP A 38 -12.87 -6.27 -14.13
CA TRP A 38 -12.00 -6.61 -13.02
C TRP A 38 -12.80 -6.46 -11.72
N ALA A 39 -12.67 -7.39 -10.78
CA ALA A 39 -13.38 -7.33 -9.51
C ALA A 39 -12.53 -7.88 -8.36
N SER A 40 -12.34 -7.09 -7.31
CA SER A 40 -11.49 -7.47 -6.19
C SER A 40 -11.79 -6.69 -4.92
N PRO A 41 -11.61 -7.27 -3.71
CA PRO A 41 -11.45 -6.44 -2.52
C PRO A 41 -10.14 -5.64 -2.61
N VAL A 42 -10.00 -4.60 -1.77
CA VAL A 42 -8.74 -3.84 -1.62
C VAL A 42 -8.02 -4.30 -0.35
N TYR A 43 -6.88 -4.99 -0.52
CA TYR A 43 -6.03 -5.48 0.57
C TYR A 43 -4.67 -4.82 0.50
N TYR A 44 -4.22 -4.20 1.60
CA TYR A 44 -2.96 -3.44 1.65
C TYR A 44 -2.83 -2.45 0.47
N MET A 45 -3.88 -1.66 0.25
CA MET A 45 -3.90 -0.55 -0.73
C MET A 45 -3.72 -1.00 -2.19
N LEU A 46 -3.99 -2.28 -2.49
CA LEU A 46 -3.87 -2.87 -3.82
C LEU A 46 -4.81 -4.09 -3.94
N VAL A 47 -4.81 -4.78 -5.08
CA VAL A 47 -5.46 -6.09 -5.23
C VAL A 47 -4.73 -7.19 -4.41
N PRO A 48 -5.41 -8.28 -4.00
CA PRO A 48 -4.80 -9.40 -3.28
C PRO A 48 -3.60 -10.00 -4.03
N ALA A 49 -2.65 -10.56 -3.29
CA ALA A 49 -1.42 -11.14 -3.83
C ALA A 49 -1.67 -12.17 -4.94
N ASN A 50 -2.69 -13.02 -4.78
CA ASN A 50 -3.06 -14.02 -5.79
C ASN A 50 -3.62 -13.38 -7.07
N TYR A 51 -4.26 -12.22 -6.95
CA TYR A 51 -4.75 -11.45 -8.08
C TYR A 51 -3.58 -10.76 -8.81
N LYS A 52 -2.66 -10.15 -8.05
CA LYS A 52 -1.39 -9.62 -8.57
C LYS A 52 -0.57 -10.69 -9.30
N ARG A 53 -0.52 -11.91 -8.74
CA ARG A 53 0.17 -13.05 -9.37
C ARG A 53 -0.44 -13.41 -10.72
N PHE A 54 -1.77 -13.34 -10.87
CA PHE A 54 -2.41 -13.57 -12.17
C PHE A 54 -1.98 -12.54 -13.21
N ILE A 55 -1.87 -11.26 -12.84
CA ILE A 55 -1.37 -10.20 -13.73
C ILE A 55 0.08 -10.51 -14.17
N GLU A 56 0.93 -10.95 -13.25
CA GLU A 56 2.30 -11.39 -13.59
C GLU A 56 2.30 -12.60 -14.53
N LEU A 57 1.41 -13.57 -14.33
CA LEU A 57 1.31 -14.75 -15.19
C LEU A 57 0.88 -14.40 -16.62
N ILE A 58 0.06 -13.37 -16.82
CA ILE A 58 -0.27 -12.86 -18.15
C ILE A 58 1.02 -12.40 -18.85
N SER A 59 1.86 -11.63 -18.16
CA SER A 59 3.11 -11.11 -18.73
C SER A 59 4.21 -12.14 -18.87
N GLU A 60 4.37 -13.04 -17.91
CA GLU A 60 5.35 -14.14 -17.99
C GLU A 60 5.06 -15.09 -19.16
N LYS A 61 3.81 -15.12 -19.64
CA LYS A 61 3.38 -15.96 -20.76
C LYS A 61 3.20 -15.19 -22.07
N ASP A 62 3.49 -13.89 -22.09
CA ASP A 62 3.41 -13.04 -23.29
C ASP A 62 2.00 -13.03 -23.95
N VAL A 63 0.95 -13.03 -23.12
CA VAL A 63 -0.46 -13.10 -23.56
C VAL A 63 -1.25 -11.81 -23.30
N GLU A 64 -0.58 -10.70 -22.99
CA GLU A 64 -1.16 -9.36 -22.83
C GLU A 64 -1.97 -8.93 -24.05
N HIS A 65 -1.52 -9.31 -25.24
CA HIS A 65 -2.14 -8.93 -26.52
C HIS A 65 -3.60 -9.37 -26.63
N LEU A 66 -4.04 -10.38 -25.87
CA LEU A 66 -5.43 -10.84 -25.82
C LEU A 66 -6.39 -9.82 -25.18
N PHE A 67 -5.86 -8.91 -24.35
CA PHE A 67 -6.61 -7.86 -23.67
C PHE A 67 -6.75 -6.59 -24.51
N LYS A 68 -5.93 -6.44 -25.56
CA LYS A 68 -5.88 -5.23 -26.39
C LYS A 68 -7.26 -4.88 -26.95
N ASN A 69 -7.61 -3.60 -26.87
CA ASN A 69 -8.88 -3.01 -27.31
C ASN A 69 -10.15 -3.54 -26.60
N LYS A 70 -10.03 -4.46 -25.63
CA LYS A 70 -11.19 -4.88 -24.83
C LYS A 70 -11.65 -3.73 -23.94
N HIS A 71 -12.96 -3.48 -23.90
CA HIS A 71 -13.54 -2.56 -22.94
C HIS A 71 -13.38 -3.11 -21.54
N THR A 72 -12.98 -2.26 -20.60
CA THR A 72 -12.66 -2.71 -19.26
C THR A 72 -13.13 -1.73 -18.20
N ALA A 73 -13.46 -2.27 -17.05
CA ALA A 73 -13.80 -1.48 -15.87
C ALA A 73 -13.34 -2.23 -14.61
N PHE A 74 -13.25 -1.51 -13.48
CA PHE A 74 -12.83 -2.12 -12.21
C PHE A 74 -13.81 -1.88 -11.08
N LEU A 75 -14.25 -2.95 -10.44
CA LEU A 75 -15.13 -2.91 -9.28
C LEU A 75 -14.39 -3.37 -8.02
N THR A 76 -14.45 -2.55 -6.97
CA THR A 76 -13.88 -2.91 -5.67
C THR A 76 -14.90 -2.87 -4.54
N THR A 77 -14.61 -3.62 -3.49
CA THR A 77 -15.31 -3.54 -2.21
C THR A 77 -14.29 -3.32 -1.09
N SER A 78 -14.57 -2.38 -0.19
CA SER A 78 -13.71 -2.07 0.96
C SER A 78 -14.47 -1.20 1.99
N ILE A 79 -13.72 -0.46 2.81
CA ILE A 79 -14.21 0.65 3.64
C ILE A 79 -13.80 2.03 3.09
N HIS A 80 -13.48 2.10 1.79
CA HIS A 80 -12.87 3.24 1.09
C HIS A 80 -11.48 3.66 1.56
N SER A 81 -10.78 2.79 2.30
CA SER A 81 -9.39 3.04 2.71
C SER A 81 -8.45 2.73 1.54
N PHE A 82 -7.89 3.78 0.94
CA PHE A 82 -6.93 3.71 -0.17
C PHE A 82 -7.42 2.96 -1.43
N ASP A 83 -8.72 2.95 -1.71
CA ASP A 83 -9.25 2.31 -2.92
C ASP A 83 -8.65 2.88 -4.21
N HIS A 84 -8.40 4.19 -4.21
CA HIS A 84 -7.81 4.89 -5.35
C HIS A 84 -6.47 4.28 -5.77
N THR A 85 -5.64 3.78 -4.85
CA THR A 85 -4.34 3.21 -5.24
C THR A 85 -4.49 1.84 -5.91
N ALA A 86 -5.47 1.03 -5.51
CA ALA A 86 -5.82 -0.20 -6.20
C ALA A 86 -6.43 0.10 -7.59
N HIS A 87 -7.25 1.15 -7.70
CA HIS A 87 -7.85 1.58 -8.96
C HIS A 87 -6.80 2.09 -9.94
N ASN A 88 -5.90 2.95 -9.47
CA ASN A 88 -4.77 3.46 -10.23
C ASN A 88 -3.89 2.31 -10.74
N TYR A 89 -3.66 1.29 -9.92
CA TYR A 89 -2.88 0.12 -10.31
C TYR A 89 -3.54 -0.64 -11.47
N ILE A 90 -4.81 -1.06 -11.32
CA ILE A 90 -5.52 -1.81 -12.37
C ILE A 90 -5.70 -0.98 -13.63
N HIS A 91 -5.97 0.33 -13.52
CA HIS A 91 -6.01 1.21 -14.68
C HIS A 91 -4.66 1.29 -15.38
N GLY A 92 -3.56 1.45 -14.64
CA GLY A 92 -2.22 1.44 -15.22
C GLY A 92 -1.88 0.14 -15.96
N ILE A 93 -2.25 -1.01 -15.41
CA ILE A 93 -2.09 -2.32 -16.09
C ILE A 93 -2.94 -2.37 -17.37
N CYS A 94 -4.19 -1.91 -17.31
CA CYS A 94 -5.08 -1.86 -18.47
C CYS A 94 -4.51 -0.94 -19.57
N ASP A 95 -3.92 0.20 -19.20
CA ASP A 95 -3.28 1.12 -20.14
C ASP A 95 -2.02 0.52 -20.77
N ASP A 96 -1.24 -0.25 -20.02
CA ASP A 96 -0.08 -1.00 -20.55
C ASP A 96 -0.50 -2.04 -21.59
N TRP A 97 -1.66 -2.69 -21.38
CA TRP A 97 -2.20 -3.71 -22.28
C TRP A 97 -3.10 -3.15 -23.40
N ASP A 98 -3.10 -1.83 -23.62
CA ASP A 98 -3.94 -1.17 -24.63
C ASP A 98 -5.44 -1.46 -24.49
N MET A 99 -5.95 -1.64 -23.26
CA MET A 99 -7.37 -1.82 -23.01
C MET A 99 -8.12 -0.48 -23.03
N ARG A 100 -9.45 -0.53 -23.16
CA ARG A 100 -10.33 0.65 -23.17
C ARG A 100 -10.99 0.83 -21.81
N PHE A 101 -10.32 1.56 -20.92
CA PHE A 101 -10.73 1.70 -19.52
C PHE A 101 -11.90 2.69 -19.34
N ALA A 102 -13.11 2.16 -19.15
CA ALA A 102 -14.34 2.94 -19.04
C ALA A 102 -14.53 3.60 -17.66
N GLY A 103 -13.86 3.08 -16.62
CA GLY A 103 -13.90 3.64 -15.28
C GLY A 103 -13.95 2.58 -14.18
N SER A 104 -14.16 3.05 -12.96
CA SER A 104 -14.15 2.21 -11.76
C SER A 104 -15.33 2.48 -10.84
N PHE A 105 -15.69 1.48 -10.04
CA PHE A 105 -16.71 1.55 -9.00
C PHE A 105 -16.12 1.11 -7.65
N SER A 106 -15.94 2.04 -6.72
CA SER A 106 -15.50 1.77 -5.34
C SER A 106 -16.73 1.67 -4.45
N ALA A 107 -17.05 0.45 -4.01
CA ALA A 107 -18.19 0.19 -3.13
C ALA A 107 -17.74 0.03 -1.67
N ASP A 108 -18.50 0.62 -0.75
CA ASP A 108 -18.43 0.22 0.65
C ASP A 108 -18.99 -1.20 0.82
N MET A 109 -18.45 -1.95 1.78
CA MET A 109 -18.86 -3.32 2.10
C MET A 109 -20.37 -3.53 2.28
N TYR A 110 -21.12 -2.50 2.72
CA TYR A 110 -22.57 -2.59 2.94
C TYR A 110 -23.40 -1.74 1.96
N ASP A 111 -22.80 -1.20 0.90
CA ASP A 111 -23.52 -0.34 -0.04
C ASP A 111 -24.68 -1.06 -0.72
N LEU A 112 -24.54 -2.35 -1.03
CA LEU A 112 -25.64 -3.12 -1.65
C LEU A 112 -26.91 -3.21 -0.78
N LEU A 113 -26.83 -2.93 0.53
CA LEU A 113 -28.01 -2.85 1.39
C LEU A 113 -28.84 -1.58 1.13
N LYS A 114 -28.23 -0.53 0.56
CA LYS A 114 -28.86 0.77 0.29
C LYS A 114 -29.44 0.81 -1.13
N ALA A 115 -30.70 1.23 -1.26
CA ALA A 115 -31.38 1.28 -2.55
C ALA A 115 -30.70 2.21 -3.56
N GLU A 116 -30.25 3.38 -3.12
CA GLU A 116 -29.56 4.34 -3.99
C GLU A 116 -28.21 3.82 -4.49
N GLU A 117 -27.51 3.03 -3.69
CA GLU A 117 -26.23 2.45 -4.11
C GLU A 117 -26.42 1.28 -5.07
N ARG A 118 -27.46 0.46 -4.89
CA ARG A 118 -27.86 -0.51 -5.92
C ARG A 118 -28.20 0.17 -7.23
N LYS A 119 -28.94 1.29 -7.18
CA LYS A 119 -29.25 2.11 -8.36
C LYS A 119 -27.96 2.65 -8.99
N ARG A 120 -27.02 3.17 -8.20
CA ARG A 120 -25.71 3.64 -8.70
C ARG A 120 -24.93 2.53 -9.39
N LEU A 121 -24.89 1.32 -8.83
CA LEU A 121 -24.26 0.16 -9.46
C LEU A 121 -24.96 -0.24 -10.77
N CYS A 122 -26.29 -0.23 -10.81
CA CYS A 122 -27.04 -0.49 -12.04
C CYS A 122 -26.74 0.56 -13.12
N CYS A 123 -26.67 1.85 -12.75
CA CYS A 123 -26.27 2.92 -13.68
C CYS A 123 -24.84 2.75 -14.19
N PHE A 124 -23.90 2.37 -13.31
CA PHE A 124 -22.53 2.07 -13.69
C PHE A 124 -22.46 0.92 -14.72
N ALA A 125 -23.13 -0.19 -14.44
CA ALA A 125 -23.17 -1.34 -15.36
C ALA A 125 -23.87 -0.98 -16.69
N ALA A 126 -24.98 -0.25 -16.64
CA ALA A 126 -25.69 0.20 -17.84
C ALA A 126 -24.79 1.09 -18.72
N ASN A 127 -24.09 2.05 -18.11
CA ASN A 127 -23.12 2.88 -18.82
C ASN A 127 -22.03 2.00 -19.43
N PHE A 128 -21.41 1.11 -18.66
CA PHE A 128 -20.37 0.21 -19.19
C PHE A 128 -20.82 -0.60 -20.41
N PHE A 129 -22.04 -1.15 -20.39
CA PHE A 129 -22.59 -1.86 -21.54
C PHE A 129 -22.87 -0.96 -22.74
N GLU A 130 -23.31 0.29 -22.52
CA GLU A 130 -23.48 1.27 -23.60
C GLU A 130 -22.13 1.66 -24.22
N GLU A 131 -21.09 1.79 -23.42
CA GLU A 131 -19.73 2.11 -23.88
C GLU A 131 -19.15 0.97 -24.74
N ILE A 132 -19.41 -0.29 -24.39
CA ILE A 132 -19.08 -1.46 -25.22
C ILE A 132 -19.80 -1.37 -26.58
N LYS A 133 -21.12 -1.13 -26.58
CA LYS A 133 -21.92 -1.05 -27.82
C LYS A 133 -21.46 0.09 -28.74
N LYS A 134 -21.10 1.24 -28.18
CA LYS A 134 -20.59 2.40 -28.92
C LYS A 134 -19.15 2.23 -29.35
N ASN A 135 -18.47 1.19 -28.87
CA ASN A 135 -17.06 0.96 -29.10
C ASN A 135 -16.20 2.17 -28.69
N THR A 136 -16.54 2.82 -27.57
CA THR A 136 -15.95 4.09 -27.15
C THR A 136 -14.44 3.99 -26.91
N LEU A 137 -13.71 5.02 -27.34
CA LEU A 137 -12.29 5.19 -27.09
C LEU A 137 -12.04 6.07 -25.88
N TYR A 138 -11.02 5.74 -25.11
CA TYR A 138 -10.61 6.47 -23.91
C TYR A 138 -9.17 6.96 -24.06
N SER A 139 -8.87 8.11 -23.45
CA SER A 139 -7.50 8.55 -23.26
C SER A 139 -6.83 7.67 -22.21
N LYS A 140 -5.57 7.28 -22.45
CA LYS A 140 -4.76 6.62 -21.43
C LYS A 140 -4.43 7.61 -20.31
N ASN A 141 -4.57 7.16 -19.06
CA ASN A 141 -4.17 7.94 -17.90
C ASN A 141 -2.71 7.68 -17.51
N TYR A 142 -2.18 6.52 -17.89
CA TYR A 142 -0.84 6.08 -17.56
C TYR A 142 -0.09 5.75 -18.85
N MET A 143 1.05 6.42 -19.04
CA MET A 143 1.96 6.06 -20.12
C MET A 143 2.77 4.81 -19.77
N PRO A 144 3.13 3.98 -20.77
CA PRO A 144 3.97 2.81 -20.54
C PRO A 144 5.21 3.16 -19.74
N VAL A 145 5.55 2.30 -18.78
CA VAL A 145 6.75 2.48 -17.96
C VAL A 145 7.99 2.30 -18.83
N ILE A 146 8.86 3.31 -18.85
CA ILE A 146 10.10 3.29 -19.62
C ILE A 146 11.20 2.70 -18.75
N TRP A 147 11.71 1.55 -19.16
CA TRP A 147 12.83 0.87 -18.53
C TRP A 147 14.15 1.37 -19.12
N ARG A 148 15.15 1.52 -18.25
CA ARG A 148 16.51 1.87 -18.67
C ARG A 148 17.33 0.60 -18.83
N ASP A 149 18.03 0.50 -19.96
CA ASP A 149 19.11 -0.48 -20.10
C ASP A 149 20.34 0.03 -19.33
N PHE A 150 20.47 -0.42 -18.08
CA PHE A 150 21.54 -0.03 -17.18
C PHE A 150 21.94 -1.18 -16.27
N LYS A 151 23.24 -1.42 -16.18
CA LYS A 151 23.83 -2.38 -15.27
C LYS A 151 24.61 -1.66 -14.17
N TYR A 152 24.08 -1.73 -12.95
CA TYR A 152 24.72 -1.15 -11.79
C TYR A 152 26.03 -1.88 -11.46
N VAL A 153 27.07 -1.11 -11.14
CA VAL A 153 28.37 -1.60 -10.69
C VAL A 153 28.74 -0.80 -9.44
N SER A 154 28.79 -1.47 -8.30
CA SER A 154 29.12 -0.83 -7.02
C SER A 154 30.58 -0.38 -6.98
N GLY A 155 30.81 0.84 -6.53
CA GLY A 155 32.14 1.34 -6.13
C GLY A 155 32.55 0.87 -4.74
N GLU A 156 33.65 1.44 -4.24
CA GLU A 156 34.15 1.17 -2.90
C GLU A 156 33.19 1.69 -1.80
N SER A 157 33.21 1.03 -0.65
CA SER A 157 32.45 1.47 0.53
C SER A 157 33.05 2.75 1.11
N GLY A 158 32.18 3.69 1.51
CA GLY A 158 32.56 4.84 2.34
C GLY A 158 32.85 4.45 3.79
N SER A 159 33.05 5.44 4.66
CA SER A 159 33.13 5.20 6.11
C SER A 159 31.88 4.49 6.61
N GLY A 160 32.07 3.40 7.38
CA GLY A 160 30.97 2.59 7.88
C GLY A 160 30.12 3.36 8.90
N ALA A 161 28.80 3.35 8.70
CA ALA A 161 27.84 3.79 9.70
C ALA A 161 27.89 2.83 10.90
N GLU A 162 28.13 3.38 12.08
CA GLU A 162 28.09 2.63 13.34
C GLU A 162 26.70 2.74 13.96
N THR A 163 26.23 1.69 14.64
CA THR A 163 24.99 1.75 15.41
C THR A 163 25.24 1.16 16.79
N GLU A 164 24.82 1.86 17.83
CA GLU A 164 24.87 1.29 19.18
C GLU A 164 23.66 0.37 19.40
N LYS A 165 23.88 -0.95 19.24
CA LYS A 165 22.94 -2.02 19.67
C LYS A 165 21.60 -2.06 18.91
N LYS A 166 21.47 -1.43 17.74
CA LYS A 166 20.25 -1.48 16.92
C LYS A 166 20.28 -2.69 15.97
N LYS A 167 19.15 -3.39 15.86
CA LYS A 167 18.99 -4.52 14.93
C LYS A 167 18.52 -4.02 13.57
N ILE A 168 19.33 -4.27 12.55
CA ILE A 168 19.00 -3.98 11.15
C ILE A 168 18.60 -5.28 10.45
N LEU A 169 17.48 -5.26 9.74
CA LEU A 169 17.03 -6.37 8.90
C LEU A 169 16.70 -5.87 7.49
N ILE A 170 17.33 -6.48 6.49
CA ILE A 170 16.94 -6.32 5.09
C ILE A 170 16.05 -7.49 4.71
N VAL A 171 14.89 -7.21 4.12
CA VAL A 171 14.04 -8.24 3.52
C VAL A 171 13.97 -8.00 2.02
N THR A 172 14.14 -9.05 1.23
CA THR A 172 14.20 -8.96 -0.23
C THR A 172 13.49 -10.12 -0.91
N ASP A 173 13.16 -9.99 -2.18
CA ASP A 173 12.76 -11.09 -3.07
C ASP A 173 13.72 -11.23 -4.26
N ALA A 174 14.93 -10.66 -4.16
CA ALA A 174 15.94 -10.72 -5.21
C ALA A 174 16.27 -12.19 -5.58
N ASN A 175 16.07 -12.54 -6.84
CA ASN A 175 16.32 -13.91 -7.32
C ASN A 175 17.81 -14.18 -7.58
N ASP A 176 18.61 -13.14 -7.81
CA ASP A 176 20.03 -13.27 -8.13
C ASP A 176 20.81 -12.05 -7.62
N ARG A 177 21.94 -12.30 -6.96
CA ARG A 177 22.88 -11.30 -6.46
C ARG A 177 23.52 -10.48 -7.58
N GLN A 178 23.53 -10.98 -8.82
CA GLN A 178 24.08 -10.28 -9.98
C GLN A 178 23.13 -9.26 -10.61
N THR A 179 21.85 -9.26 -10.24
CA THR A 179 20.91 -8.20 -10.62
C THR A 179 21.30 -6.86 -10.00
N ASN A 180 20.77 -5.75 -10.54
CA ASN A 180 20.99 -4.44 -9.92
C ASN A 180 20.51 -4.41 -8.47
N LEU A 181 19.34 -4.98 -8.16
CA LEU A 181 18.83 -5.08 -6.78
C LEU A 181 19.82 -5.84 -5.88
N GLY A 182 20.30 -7.00 -6.31
CA GLY A 182 21.27 -7.80 -5.55
C GLY A 182 22.56 -7.03 -5.25
N ARG A 183 23.11 -6.33 -6.26
CA ARG A 183 24.29 -5.48 -6.12
C ARG A 183 24.04 -4.27 -5.21
N MET A 184 22.87 -3.62 -5.31
CA MET A 184 22.50 -2.50 -4.44
C MET A 184 22.36 -2.94 -2.98
N ILE A 185 21.83 -4.14 -2.72
CA ILE A 185 21.76 -4.71 -1.37
C ILE A 185 23.17 -4.94 -0.81
N GLU A 186 24.08 -5.54 -1.59
CA GLU A 186 25.46 -5.76 -1.14
C GLU A 186 26.21 -4.44 -0.92
N ARG A 187 26.03 -3.43 -1.79
CA ARG A 187 26.60 -2.10 -1.55
C ARG A 187 26.01 -1.43 -0.31
N PHE A 188 24.70 -1.54 -0.07
CA PHE A 188 24.09 -0.99 1.13
C PHE A 188 24.64 -1.66 2.40
N LYS A 189 24.84 -2.98 2.39
CA LYS A 189 25.47 -3.69 3.51
C LYS A 189 26.87 -3.19 3.79
N SER A 190 27.66 -2.91 2.74
CA SER A 190 29.02 -2.39 2.91
C SER A 190 29.08 -0.96 3.45
N SER A 191 27.94 -0.27 3.60
CA SER A 191 27.86 1.00 4.34
C SER A 191 27.94 0.83 5.85
N PHE A 192 28.04 -0.38 6.39
CA PHE A 192 28.10 -0.65 7.83
C PHE A 192 29.38 -1.39 8.19
N SER A 193 29.91 -1.13 9.40
CA SER A 193 31.11 -1.80 9.93
C SER A 193 30.85 -3.20 10.47
N PHE A 194 29.61 -3.69 10.39
CA PHE A 194 29.16 -4.98 10.92
C PHE A 194 28.20 -5.67 9.93
N GLU A 195 28.08 -6.98 10.06
CA GLU A 195 27.19 -7.77 9.21
C GLU A 195 25.72 -7.47 9.47
N ILE A 196 24.95 -7.29 8.40
CA ILE A 196 23.50 -7.07 8.44
C ILE A 196 22.78 -8.34 7.99
N GLU A 197 21.76 -8.73 8.77
CA GLU A 197 20.89 -9.84 8.40
C GLU A 197 20.07 -9.49 7.15
N VAL A 198 20.15 -10.37 6.14
CA VAL A 198 19.31 -10.32 4.95
C VAL A 198 18.46 -11.58 4.90
N VAL A 199 17.14 -11.41 4.78
CA VAL A 199 16.22 -12.53 4.58
C VAL A 199 15.58 -12.42 3.22
N ASN A 200 15.74 -13.45 2.40
CA ASN A 200 15.04 -13.57 1.14
C ASN A 200 13.64 -14.17 1.38
N LEU A 201 12.61 -13.54 0.83
CA LEU A 201 11.25 -14.00 0.92
C LEU A 201 11.11 -15.38 0.28
N TRP A 202 11.89 -15.75 -0.73
CA TRP A 202 11.83 -17.08 -1.34
C TRP A 202 12.32 -18.21 -0.43
N ASP A 203 13.15 -17.89 0.57
CA ASP A 203 13.66 -18.87 1.55
C ASP A 203 12.66 -19.17 2.68
N ILE A 204 11.56 -18.42 2.74
CA ILE A 204 10.51 -18.59 3.74
C ILE A 204 9.42 -19.51 3.17
N ASP A 205 9.11 -20.60 3.88
CA ASP A 205 7.90 -21.37 3.58
C ASP A 205 6.66 -20.50 3.87
N ILE A 206 6.01 -20.05 2.80
CA ILE A 206 4.73 -19.35 2.84
C ILE A 206 3.76 -20.15 1.98
N LYS A 207 2.83 -20.85 2.62
CA LYS A 207 1.98 -21.84 1.94
C LYS A 207 0.90 -21.23 1.07
N GLY A 208 0.59 -19.94 1.17
CA GLY A 208 -0.40 -19.28 0.32
C GLY A 208 -0.77 -17.87 0.81
N GLY A 209 -1.60 -17.18 0.03
CA GLY A 209 -2.12 -15.84 0.33
C GLY A 209 -3.07 -15.78 1.53
N CYS A 210 -3.34 -14.56 1.99
CA CYS A 210 -4.42 -14.30 2.95
C CYS A 210 -5.75 -14.80 2.40
N LEU A 211 -6.49 -15.57 3.20
CA LEU A 211 -7.77 -16.17 2.78
C LEU A 211 -8.97 -15.23 2.93
N GLY A 212 -8.79 -14.04 3.51
CA GLY A 212 -9.90 -13.16 3.86
C GLY A 212 -10.89 -13.77 4.87
N CYS A 213 -10.47 -14.79 5.63
CA CYS A 213 -11.34 -15.57 6.51
C CYS A 213 -11.74 -14.85 7.82
N ILE A 214 -11.11 -13.70 8.14
CA ILE A 214 -11.37 -12.86 9.33
C ILE A 214 -11.08 -13.55 10.67
N GLN A 215 -10.65 -14.82 10.71
CA GLN A 215 -10.40 -15.55 11.95
C GLN A 215 -9.38 -14.86 12.88
N CYS A 216 -8.36 -14.22 12.30
CA CYS A 216 -7.37 -13.47 13.06
C CYS A 216 -7.89 -12.15 13.67
N GLY A 217 -9.07 -11.65 13.27
CA GLY A 217 -9.60 -10.37 13.76
C GLY A 217 -9.91 -10.36 15.27
N TYR A 218 -10.08 -11.54 15.89
CA TYR A 218 -10.41 -11.62 17.31
C TYR A 218 -9.18 -11.51 18.22
N ASP A 219 -8.13 -12.27 17.92
CA ASP A 219 -6.97 -12.52 18.80
C ASP A 219 -5.62 -12.62 18.04
N ASN A 220 -5.59 -12.17 16.79
CA ASN A 220 -4.43 -12.21 15.90
C ASN A 220 -3.91 -13.63 15.63
N GLN A 221 -4.75 -14.66 15.76
CA GLN A 221 -4.40 -16.04 15.37
C GLN A 221 -4.84 -16.33 13.92
N CYS A 222 -3.87 -16.43 13.02
CA CYS A 222 -4.14 -16.76 11.63
C CYS A 222 -4.27 -18.28 11.42
N VAL A 223 -5.11 -18.69 10.47
CA VAL A 223 -5.29 -20.10 10.05
C VAL A 223 -4.01 -20.80 9.60
N TYR A 224 -2.99 -20.04 9.22
CA TYR A 224 -1.69 -20.55 8.81
C TYR A 224 -0.69 -20.70 9.97
N LYS A 225 -1.07 -20.33 11.19
CA LYS A 225 -0.23 -20.54 12.37
C LYS A 225 0.17 -22.01 12.48
N ASP A 226 1.47 -22.24 12.70
CA ASP A 226 2.12 -23.55 12.80
C ASP A 226 1.98 -24.42 11.53
N LYS A 227 1.50 -23.83 10.42
CA LYS A 227 1.40 -24.51 9.12
C LYS A 227 2.47 -24.05 8.15
N ASP A 228 2.99 -22.84 8.30
CA ASP A 228 4.08 -22.28 7.50
C ASP A 228 4.95 -21.35 8.38
N TYR A 229 6.06 -20.86 7.84
CA TYR A 229 7.07 -20.14 8.62
C TYR A 229 6.84 -18.62 8.68
N TYR A 230 5.82 -18.11 7.98
CA TYR A 230 5.59 -16.67 7.83
C TYR A 230 5.39 -15.95 9.17
N ILE A 231 4.52 -16.49 10.04
CA ILE A 231 4.13 -15.82 11.29
C ILE A 231 5.31 -15.83 12.29
N GLU A 232 6.06 -16.93 12.33
CA GLU A 232 7.27 -17.01 13.14
C GLU A 232 8.30 -15.99 12.65
N PHE A 233 8.64 -16.01 11.36
CA PHE A 233 9.54 -15.04 10.75
C PHE A 233 9.13 -13.59 11.06
N TYR A 234 7.87 -13.24 10.83
CA TYR A 234 7.41 -11.86 11.06
C TYR A 234 7.54 -11.45 12.52
N ASN A 235 7.19 -12.34 13.47
CA ASN A 235 7.26 -12.02 14.89
C ASN A 235 8.69 -12.00 15.44
N THR A 236 9.57 -12.90 14.99
CA THR A 236 10.91 -13.07 15.56
C THR A 236 11.99 -12.25 14.85
N LYS A 237 11.78 -11.91 13.57
CA LYS A 237 12.71 -11.11 12.77
C LYS A 237 12.18 -9.72 12.51
N VAL A 238 11.05 -9.60 11.81
CA VAL A 238 10.53 -8.28 11.36
C VAL A 238 10.15 -7.39 12.54
N LYS A 239 9.37 -7.88 13.50
CA LYS A 239 9.01 -7.09 14.70
C LYS A 239 10.17 -6.86 15.65
N ALA A 240 11.21 -7.70 15.61
CA ALA A 240 12.37 -7.59 16.50
C ALA A 240 13.42 -6.59 16.01
N ALA A 241 13.42 -6.23 14.73
CA ALA A 241 14.34 -5.25 14.15
C ALA A 241 13.98 -3.82 14.57
N ASP A 242 14.97 -2.96 14.79
CA ASP A 242 14.78 -1.52 15.04
C ASP A 242 14.72 -0.75 13.71
N ILE A 243 15.51 -1.22 12.74
CA ILE A 243 15.66 -0.67 11.40
C ILE A 243 15.30 -1.76 10.39
N LEU A 244 14.41 -1.43 9.45
CA LEU A 244 13.94 -2.33 8.39
C LEU A 244 14.26 -1.74 7.02
N VAL A 245 14.74 -2.57 6.11
CA VAL A 245 14.90 -2.21 4.70
C VAL A 245 14.11 -3.17 3.84
N TRP A 246 13.15 -2.64 3.08
CA TRP A 246 12.40 -3.41 2.09
C TRP A 246 13.08 -3.26 0.72
N ALA A 247 13.63 -4.34 0.20
CA ALA A 247 14.42 -4.33 -1.03
C ALA A 247 13.76 -5.15 -2.14
N GLY A 248 13.23 -4.50 -3.17
CA GLY A 248 12.47 -5.18 -4.23
C GLY A 248 12.70 -4.59 -5.62
N THR A 249 12.38 -5.38 -6.64
CA THR A 249 12.38 -4.91 -8.03
C THR A 249 10.95 -4.56 -8.43
N ILE A 250 10.78 -3.44 -9.12
CA ILE A 250 9.50 -3.10 -9.74
C ILE A 250 9.13 -4.22 -10.71
N THR A 251 7.93 -4.76 -10.54
CA THR A 251 7.31 -5.73 -11.45
C THR A 251 6.03 -5.09 -11.91
N ASP A 252 5.84 -4.95 -13.22
CA ASP A 252 4.77 -4.14 -13.82
C ASP A 252 4.70 -2.70 -13.27
N ARG A 253 3.72 -2.40 -12.41
CA ARG A 253 3.50 -1.10 -11.76
C ARG A 253 3.49 -1.19 -10.23
N TYR A 254 4.03 -2.28 -9.67
CA TYR A 254 4.18 -2.49 -8.22
C TYR A 254 5.50 -3.21 -7.93
N LEU A 255 5.66 -3.79 -6.73
CA LEU A 255 6.63 -4.87 -6.49
C LEU A 255 6.05 -6.22 -6.93
N SER A 256 6.83 -7.29 -6.80
CA SER A 256 6.36 -8.65 -7.13
C SER A 256 5.15 -9.09 -6.31
N SER A 257 4.45 -10.10 -6.80
CA SER A 257 3.39 -10.81 -6.09
C SER A 257 3.93 -11.50 -4.83
N ARG A 258 5.24 -11.79 -4.76
CA ARG A 258 5.89 -12.30 -3.54
C ARG A 258 5.95 -11.23 -2.45
N TRP A 259 6.30 -9.99 -2.80
CA TRP A 259 6.17 -8.85 -1.89
C TRP A 259 4.73 -8.61 -1.48
N LYS A 260 3.79 -8.67 -2.44
CA LYS A 260 2.38 -8.49 -2.11
C LYS A 260 1.86 -9.58 -1.17
N LEU A 261 2.31 -10.82 -1.37
CA LEU A 261 2.05 -11.94 -0.48
C LEU A 261 2.59 -11.67 0.93
N PHE A 262 3.80 -11.13 1.04
CA PHE A 262 4.37 -10.73 2.33
C PHE A 262 3.49 -9.67 3.02
N PHE A 263 3.07 -8.61 2.33
CA PHE A 263 2.21 -7.59 2.94
C PHE A 263 0.84 -8.16 3.34
N ASP A 264 0.16 -8.89 2.46
CA ASP A 264 -1.16 -9.47 2.74
C ASP A 264 -1.14 -10.46 3.89
N ARG A 265 -0.07 -11.25 4.00
CA ARG A 265 0.07 -12.21 5.08
C ARG A 265 0.32 -11.55 6.43
N SER A 266 0.76 -10.28 6.47
CA SER A 266 0.91 -9.53 7.72
C SER A 266 -0.42 -9.14 8.36
N PHE A 267 -1.56 -9.36 7.66
CA PHE A 267 -2.91 -9.03 8.13
C PHE A 267 -3.32 -9.75 9.41
N TYR A 268 -2.61 -10.81 9.80
CA TYR A 268 -2.85 -11.43 11.11
C TYR A 268 -2.63 -10.46 12.28
N ASN A 269 -1.90 -9.36 12.07
CA ASN A 269 -1.78 -8.26 13.03
C ASN A 269 -3.01 -7.33 13.06
N GLY A 270 -3.99 -7.56 12.19
CA GLY A 270 -5.13 -6.69 11.96
C GLY A 270 -4.70 -5.34 11.40
N HIS A 271 -5.37 -4.29 11.84
CA HIS A 271 -5.10 -2.89 11.47
C HIS A 271 -4.17 -2.20 12.48
N GLN A 272 -3.49 -2.98 13.32
CA GLN A 272 -2.61 -2.45 14.36
C GLN A 272 -1.24 -2.07 13.78
N PRO A 273 -0.64 -0.96 14.25
CA PRO A 273 0.72 -0.58 13.88
C PRO A 273 1.73 -1.55 14.52
N SER A 274 2.04 -2.63 13.82
CA SER A 274 2.96 -3.69 14.25
C SER A 274 4.43 -3.27 14.18
N LEU A 275 4.73 -2.22 13.40
CA LEU A 275 6.07 -1.66 13.21
C LEU A 275 6.26 -0.28 13.86
N LYS A 276 5.42 0.05 14.86
CA LYS A 276 5.45 1.35 15.54
C LYS A 276 6.85 1.73 16.00
N GLY A 277 7.28 2.94 15.66
CA GLY A 277 8.57 3.52 16.06
C GLY A 277 9.79 3.03 15.30
N LYS A 278 9.64 2.09 14.36
CA LYS A 278 10.76 1.57 13.55
C LYS A 278 11.18 2.55 12.47
N GLN A 279 12.46 2.50 12.09
CA GLN A 279 12.99 3.23 10.95
C GLN A 279 12.92 2.34 9.70
N ILE A 280 12.31 2.83 8.63
CA ILE A 280 12.05 2.04 7.41
C ILE A 280 12.67 2.71 6.19
N GLY A 281 13.51 1.97 5.48
CA GLY A 281 14.08 2.35 4.19
C GLY A 281 13.62 1.42 3.07
N PHE A 282 13.73 1.89 1.84
CA PHE A 282 13.43 1.11 0.64
C PHE A 282 14.61 1.12 -0.33
N ILE A 283 14.96 -0.05 -0.86
CA ILE A 283 15.86 -0.18 -2.02
C ILE A 283 15.02 -0.73 -3.17
N ILE A 284 14.81 0.07 -4.21
CA ILE A 284 13.88 -0.25 -5.30
C ILE A 284 14.64 -0.26 -6.62
N SER A 285 14.77 -1.43 -7.25
CA SER A 285 15.28 -1.51 -8.61
C SER A 285 14.16 -1.26 -9.61
N GLY A 286 14.38 -0.34 -10.55
CA GLY A 286 13.42 0.08 -11.57
C GLY A 286 12.98 1.55 -11.46
N PRO A 287 12.17 2.04 -12.44
CA PRO A 287 11.84 3.46 -12.62
C PRO A 287 10.77 3.99 -11.64
N LEU A 288 11.11 4.08 -10.36
CA LEU A 288 10.18 4.45 -9.29
C LEU A 288 9.51 5.82 -9.48
N SER A 289 10.22 6.82 -10.03
CA SER A 289 9.67 8.15 -10.29
C SER A 289 8.52 8.16 -11.31
N GLN A 290 8.45 7.17 -12.19
CA GLN A 290 7.37 7.01 -13.16
C GLN A 290 6.12 6.36 -12.55
N ILE A 291 6.20 5.86 -11.31
CA ILE A 291 5.13 5.08 -10.65
C ILE A 291 4.78 5.72 -9.29
N PRO A 292 4.24 6.95 -9.28
CA PRO A 292 3.90 7.66 -8.04
C PRO A 292 2.93 6.87 -7.15
N ASN A 293 2.08 6.03 -7.75
CA ASN A 293 1.17 5.15 -7.02
C ASN A 293 1.91 4.15 -6.10
N LEU A 294 3.01 3.55 -6.58
CA LEU A 294 3.83 2.63 -5.77
C LEU A 294 4.48 3.39 -4.60
N ARG A 295 5.06 4.56 -4.88
CA ARG A 295 5.66 5.41 -3.85
C ARG A 295 4.64 5.78 -2.76
N GLN A 296 3.45 6.23 -3.16
CA GLN A 296 2.38 6.60 -2.25
C GLN A 296 1.91 5.42 -1.40
N ILE A 297 1.78 4.21 -1.97
CA ILE A 297 1.44 3.01 -1.20
C ILE A 297 2.50 2.73 -0.13
N MET A 298 3.80 2.85 -0.46
CA MET A 298 4.87 2.60 0.49
C MET A 298 4.92 3.66 1.61
N GLU A 299 4.70 4.93 1.28
CA GLU A 299 4.56 6.02 2.25
C GLU A 299 3.38 5.78 3.20
N ALA A 300 2.20 5.50 2.64
CA ALA A 300 0.98 5.20 3.40
C ALA A 300 1.12 3.95 4.28
N TYR A 301 1.82 2.91 3.80
CA TYR A 301 2.10 1.71 4.60
C TYR A 301 2.92 2.05 5.84
N VAL A 302 4.02 2.78 5.66
CA VAL A 302 4.92 3.16 6.76
C VAL A 302 4.20 4.07 7.77
N GLU A 303 3.48 5.08 7.29
CA GLU A 303 2.69 5.97 8.16
C GLU A 303 1.58 5.22 8.91
N GLY A 304 0.87 4.31 8.24
CA GLY A 304 -0.17 3.46 8.84
C GLY A 304 0.39 2.53 9.92
N GLN A 305 1.65 2.11 9.79
CA GLN A 305 2.36 1.36 10.82
C GLN A 305 2.91 2.23 11.96
N GLN A 306 2.68 3.55 11.95
CA GLN A 306 3.29 4.51 12.89
C GLN A 306 4.81 4.37 12.96
N ALA A 307 5.42 4.02 11.82
CA ALA A 307 6.85 3.92 11.63
C ALA A 307 7.37 5.18 10.93
N ASN A 308 8.68 5.32 10.84
CA ASN A 308 9.31 6.44 10.16
C ASN A 308 9.88 6.03 8.81
N LEU A 309 9.45 6.72 7.75
CA LEU A 309 10.04 6.53 6.44
C LEU A 309 11.34 7.33 6.37
N CYS A 310 12.47 6.64 6.35
CA CYS A 310 13.75 7.26 6.13
C CYS A 310 13.81 7.72 4.68
N GLY A 311 13.72 6.81 3.71
CA GLY A 311 13.44 7.13 2.31
C GLY A 311 13.79 6.00 1.35
N PHE A 312 14.09 6.34 0.09
CA PHE A 312 14.26 5.40 -1.02
C PHE A 312 15.64 5.55 -1.67
N ALA A 313 16.26 4.43 -2.03
CA ALA A 313 17.39 4.34 -2.95
C ALA A 313 16.96 3.52 -4.17
N THR A 314 17.36 3.95 -5.38
CA THR A 314 16.91 3.34 -6.64
C THR A 314 17.96 3.50 -7.73
N ASP A 315 18.02 2.54 -8.65
CA ASP A 315 18.90 2.53 -9.82
C ASP A 315 18.32 3.29 -11.03
N GLU A 316 17.15 3.93 -10.91
CA GLU A 316 16.44 4.59 -12.02
C GLU A 316 17.26 5.68 -12.74
N TYR A 317 18.25 6.26 -12.05
CA TYR A 317 19.10 7.34 -12.56
C TYR A 317 20.23 6.85 -13.47
N GLY A 318 20.50 5.54 -13.49
CA GLY A 318 21.52 4.93 -14.36
C GLY A 318 22.94 5.47 -14.18
N ASP A 319 23.28 5.90 -12.96
CA ASP A 319 24.61 6.36 -12.58
C ASP A 319 25.06 5.64 -11.31
N SER A 320 26.07 4.76 -11.43
CA SER A 320 26.53 3.94 -10.32
C SER A 320 27.03 4.76 -9.13
N GLN A 321 27.75 5.86 -9.37
CA GLN A 321 28.29 6.67 -8.28
C GLN A 321 27.18 7.40 -7.51
N GLY A 322 26.19 7.95 -8.24
CA GLY A 322 24.98 8.50 -7.65
C GLY A 322 24.20 7.48 -6.84
N ILE A 323 24.06 6.25 -7.34
CA ILE A 323 23.40 5.14 -6.62
C ILE A 323 24.15 4.78 -5.34
N ASP A 324 25.49 4.68 -5.39
CA ASP A 324 26.31 4.43 -4.19
C ASP A 324 26.06 5.49 -3.11
N ASN A 325 26.03 6.77 -3.51
CA ASN A 325 25.77 7.88 -2.60
C ASN A 325 24.34 7.81 -2.03
N LEU A 326 23.34 7.43 -2.82
CA LEU A 326 21.97 7.24 -2.34
C LEU A 326 21.87 6.11 -1.31
N LEU A 327 22.55 4.99 -1.53
CA LEU A 327 22.59 3.86 -0.61
C LEU A 327 23.30 4.23 0.69
N GLN A 328 24.44 4.93 0.60
CA GLN A 328 25.18 5.45 1.75
C GLN A 328 24.32 6.42 2.59
N ASN A 329 23.71 7.42 1.94
CA ASN A 329 22.85 8.39 2.62
C ASN A 329 21.62 7.74 3.25
N LEU A 330 21.07 6.69 2.63
CA LEU A 330 19.97 5.93 3.21
C LEU A 330 20.42 5.21 4.49
N ALA A 331 21.58 4.56 4.46
CA ALA A 331 22.16 3.87 5.62
C ALA A 331 22.38 4.84 6.79
N GLU A 332 23.09 5.94 6.56
CA GLU A 332 23.39 6.96 7.58
C GLU A 332 22.11 7.55 8.18
N ARG A 333 21.11 7.87 7.34
CA ARG A 333 19.85 8.44 7.82
C ARG A 333 19.01 7.45 8.63
N LEU A 334 19.01 6.16 8.27
CA LEU A 334 18.32 5.12 9.04
C LEU A 334 18.87 5.06 10.47
N VAL A 335 20.19 5.09 10.60
CA VAL A 335 20.89 5.10 11.88
C VAL A 335 20.63 6.39 12.64
N GLN A 336 20.85 7.55 12.01
CA GLN A 336 20.65 8.85 12.64
C GLN A 336 19.24 9.00 13.21
N PHE A 337 18.21 8.58 12.48
CA PHE A 337 16.83 8.65 12.96
C PHE A 337 16.52 7.59 14.02
N ALA A 338 17.16 6.43 14.00
CA ALA A 338 17.04 5.43 15.06
C ALA A 338 17.64 5.92 16.38
N ASP A 339 18.81 6.57 16.33
CA ASP A 339 19.53 7.07 17.50
C ASP A 339 18.82 8.27 18.12
N SER A 340 18.36 9.20 17.29
CA SER A 340 17.55 10.35 17.74
C SER A 340 16.09 9.99 18.07
N SER A 341 15.69 8.72 17.86
CA SER A 341 14.29 8.28 17.98
C SER A 341 13.31 9.15 17.17
N TYR A 342 13.78 9.71 16.06
CA TYR A 342 12.99 10.63 15.24
C TYR A 342 11.94 9.86 14.44
N ILE A 343 10.69 10.32 14.54
CA ILE A 343 9.56 9.88 13.72
C ILE A 343 8.97 11.11 13.05
N LYS A 344 8.90 11.10 11.71
CA LYS A 344 8.28 12.18 10.95
C LYS A 344 6.80 12.32 11.35
N PRO A 345 6.28 13.56 11.48
CA PRO A 345 4.85 13.77 11.62
C PRO A 345 4.09 13.12 10.46
N PRO A 346 2.94 12.47 10.72
CA PRO A 346 2.16 11.83 9.67
C PRO A 346 1.58 12.88 8.72
N THR A 347 1.42 12.48 7.46
CA THR A 347 0.79 13.31 6.42
C THR A 347 -0.70 12.99 6.31
N PHE A 348 -1.35 13.48 5.25
CA PHE A 348 -2.71 13.07 4.92
C PHE A 348 -2.85 11.54 4.81
N LEU A 349 -1.82 10.83 4.35
CA LEU A 349 -1.90 9.39 4.14
C LEU A 349 -2.14 8.66 5.48
N GLY A 350 -1.31 8.91 6.48
CA GLY A 350 -1.46 8.34 7.82
C GLY A 350 -2.67 8.88 8.57
N VAL A 351 -2.89 10.20 8.56
CA VAL A 351 -4.00 10.82 9.30
C VAL A 351 -5.36 10.42 8.72
N GLY A 352 -5.51 10.52 7.39
CA GLY A 352 -6.74 10.18 6.68
C GLY A 352 -7.05 8.69 6.77
N GLY A 353 -6.06 7.83 6.49
CA GLY A 353 -6.20 6.38 6.57
C GLY A 353 -6.57 5.90 7.96
N LEU A 354 -5.90 6.41 9.01
CA LEU A 354 -6.20 6.06 10.40
C LEU A 354 -7.61 6.46 10.80
N LYS A 355 -8.11 7.64 10.36
CA LYS A 355 -9.46 8.08 10.70
C LYS A 355 -10.55 7.15 10.16
N ILE A 356 -10.41 6.67 8.92
CA ILE A 356 -11.35 5.71 8.32
C ILE A 356 -11.40 4.43 9.17
N PHE A 357 -10.24 3.83 9.46
CA PHE A 357 -10.18 2.62 10.28
C PHE A 357 -10.64 2.87 11.72
N ARG A 358 -10.24 3.98 12.35
CA ARG A 358 -10.63 4.34 13.72
C ARG A 358 -12.15 4.36 13.86
N ASP A 359 -12.84 5.01 12.93
CA ASP A 359 -14.29 5.17 12.97
C ASP A 359 -15.00 3.82 12.76
N ASP A 360 -14.52 3.02 11.81
CA ASP A 360 -15.11 1.71 11.53
C ASP A 360 -14.84 0.68 12.64
N ILE A 361 -13.62 0.63 13.19
CA ILE A 361 -13.26 -0.26 14.32
C ILE A 361 -13.98 0.17 15.61
N TRP A 362 -14.26 1.47 15.79
CA TRP A 362 -15.13 1.91 16.88
C TRP A 362 -16.58 1.47 16.68
N GLY A 363 -17.06 1.54 15.43
CA GLY A 363 -18.42 1.22 15.02
C GLY A 363 -18.60 -0.21 14.53
N ARG A 364 -18.92 -0.36 13.24
CA ARG A 364 -19.44 -1.61 12.64
C ARG A 364 -18.44 -2.76 12.60
N LEU A 365 -17.14 -2.47 12.61
CA LEU A 365 -16.08 -3.48 12.56
C LEU A 365 -15.58 -3.92 13.94
N ARG A 366 -16.11 -3.35 15.02
CA ARG A 366 -15.67 -3.64 16.40
C ARG A 366 -15.79 -5.12 16.79
N PHE A 367 -16.90 -5.76 16.43
CA PHE A 367 -17.16 -7.17 16.74
C PHE A 367 -16.23 -8.11 15.97
N PRO A 368 -16.13 -8.03 14.62
CA PRO A 368 -15.22 -8.91 13.87
C PRO A 368 -13.73 -8.61 14.12
N PHE A 369 -13.38 -7.38 14.51
CA PHE A 369 -11.99 -6.96 14.75
C PHE A 369 -11.77 -6.54 16.21
N ARG A 370 -12.01 -7.48 17.14
CA ARG A 370 -11.85 -7.25 18.58
C ARG A 370 -10.41 -6.89 18.95
N SER A 371 -9.42 -7.55 18.34
CA SER A 371 -8.01 -7.28 18.66
C SER A 371 -7.63 -5.83 18.34
N ASP A 372 -8.07 -5.35 17.17
CA ASP A 372 -7.87 -3.96 16.73
C ASP A 372 -8.51 -2.97 17.68
N TYR A 373 -9.76 -3.22 18.10
CA TYR A 373 -10.45 -2.36 19.06
C TYR A 373 -9.66 -2.23 20.38
N VAL A 374 -9.17 -3.34 20.93
CA VAL A 374 -8.38 -3.35 22.17
C VAL A 374 -7.08 -2.58 22.00
N ALA A 375 -6.37 -2.79 20.89
CA ALA A 375 -5.14 -2.08 20.58
C ALA A 375 -5.38 -0.57 20.38
N TYR A 376 -6.42 -0.18 19.64
CA TYR A 376 -6.76 1.22 19.39
C TYR A 376 -7.12 1.95 20.69
N LYS A 377 -7.83 1.28 21.59
CA LYS A 377 -8.10 1.81 22.94
C LYS A 377 -6.80 2.03 23.73
N LYS A 378 -5.87 1.07 23.69
CA LYS A 378 -4.56 1.18 24.36
C LYS A 378 -3.70 2.31 23.78
N TYR A 379 -3.76 2.52 22.46
CA TYR A 379 -2.98 3.56 21.78
C TYR A 379 -3.62 4.95 21.84
N GLY A 380 -4.82 5.09 22.40
CA GLY A 380 -5.48 6.39 22.51
C GLY A 380 -5.98 6.95 21.18
N VAL A 381 -6.08 6.14 20.12
CA VAL A 381 -6.48 6.64 18.79
C VAL A 381 -7.97 6.95 18.67
N PHE A 382 -8.80 6.62 19.68
CA PHE A 382 -10.22 7.04 19.73
C PHE A 382 -10.38 8.47 20.27
N ASP A 383 -9.70 9.41 19.64
CA ASP A 383 -9.56 10.84 19.94
C ASP A 383 -10.72 11.70 19.43
N PHE A 384 -11.93 11.19 19.59
CA PHE A 384 -13.14 11.77 19.03
C PHE A 384 -13.50 13.17 19.62
N PRO A 385 -13.78 14.18 18.77
CA PRO A 385 -14.16 15.52 19.24
C PRO A 385 -15.39 15.57 20.15
N GLN A 386 -16.34 14.62 20.01
CA GLN A 386 -17.53 14.59 20.86
C GLN A 386 -17.22 14.39 22.35
N LYS A 387 -16.02 13.89 22.69
CA LYS A 387 -15.55 13.70 24.07
C LYS A 387 -14.83 14.95 24.63
N GLU A 388 -14.53 15.95 23.80
CA GLU A 388 -13.89 17.19 24.23
C GLU A 388 -14.92 18.21 24.75
N HIS A 389 -15.44 17.98 25.95
CA HIS A 389 -16.50 18.80 26.54
C HIS A 389 -16.13 20.30 26.64
N THR A 390 -14.88 20.62 26.97
CA THR A 390 -14.38 22.00 27.06
C THR A 390 -14.43 22.69 25.69
N THR A 391 -13.87 22.05 24.65
CA THR A 391 -13.87 22.56 23.27
C THR A 391 -15.32 22.76 22.78
N ARG A 392 -16.22 21.82 23.09
CA ARG A 392 -17.64 21.92 22.73
C ARG A 392 -18.33 23.11 23.40
N MET A 393 -18.08 23.32 24.69
CA MET A 393 -18.63 24.46 25.43
C MET A 393 -18.11 25.79 24.88
N GLN A 394 -16.79 25.89 24.66
CA GLN A 394 -16.17 27.07 24.06
C GLN A 394 -16.76 27.37 22.68
N ASN A 395 -16.88 26.36 21.82
CA ASN A 395 -17.50 26.52 20.51
C ASN A 395 -18.95 27.00 20.61
N ALA A 396 -19.75 26.45 21.52
CA ALA A 396 -21.13 26.89 21.71
C ALA A 396 -21.23 28.36 22.13
N ILE A 397 -20.38 28.80 23.08
CA ILE A 397 -20.31 30.19 23.53
C ILE A 397 -19.86 31.10 22.38
N MET A 398 -18.79 30.73 21.68
CA MET A 398 -18.24 31.53 20.58
C MET A 398 -19.22 31.65 19.42
N LEU A 399 -19.94 30.58 19.07
CA LEU A 399 -21.00 30.61 18.06
C LEU A 399 -22.14 31.54 18.48
N LEU A 400 -22.55 31.52 19.75
CA LEU A 400 -23.57 32.43 20.27
C LEU A 400 -23.12 33.89 20.18
N LEU A 401 -21.91 34.21 20.65
CA LEU A 401 -21.35 35.57 20.60
C LEU A 401 -21.16 36.06 19.15
N SER A 402 -20.81 35.15 18.22
CA SER A 402 -20.63 35.47 16.80
C SER A 402 -21.90 35.94 16.08
N LYS A 403 -23.09 35.75 16.70
CA LYS A 403 -24.36 36.28 16.20
C LYS A 403 -24.44 37.80 16.36
N ALA A 404 -23.73 38.39 17.33
CA ALA A 404 -23.68 39.84 17.51
C ALA A 404 -22.72 40.49 16.48
N PRO A 405 -23.19 41.44 15.65
CA PRO A 405 -22.37 42.06 14.61
C PRO A 405 -21.11 42.76 15.12
N ILE A 406 -21.18 43.40 16.30
CA ILE A 406 -20.05 44.10 16.92
C ILE A 406 -18.95 43.11 17.30
N PHE A 407 -19.31 42.01 17.95
CA PHE A 407 -18.38 40.96 18.35
C PHE A 407 -17.73 40.30 17.12
N ARG A 408 -18.52 39.99 16.08
CA ARG A 408 -17.99 39.42 14.84
C ARG A 408 -16.95 40.32 14.17
N ARG A 409 -17.21 41.64 14.12
CA ARG A 409 -16.25 42.61 13.57
C ARG A 409 -14.94 42.63 14.35
N GLU A 410 -15.01 42.56 15.68
CA GLU A 410 -13.81 42.58 16.53
C GLU A 410 -13.01 41.28 16.44
N VAL A 411 -13.68 40.12 16.45
CA VAL A 411 -13.03 38.82 16.22
C VAL A 411 -12.32 38.82 14.87
N ASN A 412 -12.98 39.25 13.79
CA ASN A 412 -12.37 39.27 12.47
C ASN A 412 -11.10 40.14 12.38
N LYS A 413 -11.00 41.22 13.17
CA LYS A 413 -9.80 42.07 13.22
C LYS A 413 -8.61 41.37 13.89
N ARG A 414 -8.86 40.59 14.95
CA ARG A 414 -7.82 40.03 15.83
C ARG A 414 -7.61 38.52 15.68
N MET A 415 -8.44 37.84 14.90
CA MET A 415 -8.48 36.38 14.80
C MET A 415 -7.12 35.78 14.47
N LYS A 416 -6.37 36.35 13.52
CA LYS A 416 -5.05 35.85 13.15
C LYS A 416 -4.06 35.94 14.31
N ASP A 417 -3.98 37.10 14.95
CA ASP A 417 -3.03 37.36 16.04
C ASP A 417 -3.32 36.46 17.25
N GLU A 418 -4.60 36.32 17.62
CA GLU A 418 -4.98 35.47 18.76
C GLU A 418 -4.83 33.97 18.44
N MET A 419 -4.94 33.54 17.18
CA MET A 419 -4.69 32.15 16.78
C MET A 419 -3.22 31.75 16.89
N ILE A 420 -2.28 32.67 16.65
CA ILE A 420 -0.83 32.39 16.69
C ILE A 420 -0.21 32.64 18.07
N LYS A 421 -0.83 33.46 18.91
CA LYS A 421 -0.32 33.85 20.22
C LYS A 421 0.11 32.69 21.14
N PRO A 422 -0.64 31.57 21.24
CA PRO A 422 -0.18 30.43 22.03
C PRO A 422 1.09 29.79 21.47
N LEU A 423 1.28 29.82 20.14
CA LEU A 423 2.46 29.26 19.47
C LEU A 423 3.68 30.15 19.67
N GLN A 424 3.50 31.48 19.60
CA GLN A 424 4.57 32.45 19.87
C GLN A 424 5.16 32.25 21.27
N LYS A 425 4.30 32.08 22.28
CA LYS A 425 4.73 31.83 23.65
C LYS A 425 5.62 30.59 23.78
N VAL A 426 5.34 29.53 23.03
CA VAL A 426 6.13 28.29 23.05
C VAL A 426 7.47 28.43 22.33
N LEU A 427 7.60 29.36 21.39
CA LEU A 427 8.85 29.61 20.65
C LEU A 427 9.76 30.63 21.34
N ASP A 428 9.19 31.48 22.21
CA ASP A 428 9.92 32.47 23.00
C ASP A 428 10.48 31.90 24.32
N ASP A 429 9.99 30.74 24.75
CA ASP A 429 10.50 29.91 25.87
C ASP A 429 11.58 28.94 25.38
#